data_AF-A0A2J4ZU67-F1
#
_entry.id   AF-A0A2J4ZU67-F1
#
_cell.length_a   1.000
_cell.length_b   1.000
_cell.length_c   1.000
_cell.angle_alpha   90.00
_cell.angle_beta   90.00
_cell.angle_gamma   90.00
#
_symmetry.space_group_name_H-M   'P 1'
#
loop_
_entity.id
_entity.type
_entity.pdbx_description
1 polymer ?
#
loop_
_entity_poly.entity_id
_entity_poly.type
_entity_poly.pdbx_seq_one_letter_code
_entity_poly.pdbx_strand_id
1 'polypeptide(L)'
;MEILRGSPALSAFRINKLLARFQAANLPVSTLYAEYVHFADLSAPLSGDDRESLARLLKYGPNLSSHTPTGKLLLVTPRPGTISPWSSKATDIAHNCGLSQVLRLERGVAYYVEASSLNDEQWSQVAAELHDRMMESVFGALEEGEKLFAHHQPTPVTSVDLLGLGRQALIDANLRLGLALADDEIDYLQDAFQKLGRNPNDIELYMFAQANSEHCRHKIFNADWVIDGEKQPKSLFKMIKNTFEKTPDYVLSAYKDNAAVMEGSAVGRYFADHETGRYDFHQEDAHILMKVETHNHPTAISPWPGAATGSG
;
A
#
# COMPACT_ATOMS: atom_id res chain seq x y z
N MET A 1 -1.43 -25.39 2.85
CA MET A 1 -1.31 -24.65 1.58
C MET A 1 -1.44 -25.61 0.41
N GLU A 2 -2.37 -25.35 -0.51
CA GLU A 2 -2.48 -26.03 -1.82
C GLU A 2 -1.87 -25.14 -2.92
N ILE A 3 -1.16 -25.75 -3.87
CA ILE A 3 -0.50 -25.04 -4.98
C ILE A 3 -1.24 -25.39 -6.28
N LEU A 4 -1.74 -24.38 -6.99
CA LEU A 4 -2.46 -24.53 -8.25
C LEU A 4 -1.75 -23.77 -9.37
N ARG A 5 -1.23 -24.50 -10.37
CA ARG A 5 -0.64 -23.90 -11.57
C ARG A 5 -1.72 -23.16 -12.37
N GLY A 6 -1.36 -21.98 -12.84
CA GLY A 6 -2.19 -21.12 -13.67
C GLY A 6 -1.77 -21.11 -15.14
N SER A 7 -2.33 -20.16 -15.87
CA SER A 7 -2.01 -19.92 -17.28
C SER A 7 -0.61 -19.32 -17.46
N PRO A 8 -0.01 -19.40 -18.67
CA PRO A 8 1.21 -18.66 -19.00
C PRO A 8 1.04 -17.16 -18.75
N ALA A 9 2.05 -16.52 -18.15
CA ALA A 9 1.93 -15.19 -17.57
C ALA A 9 2.31 -14.05 -18.53
N LEU A 10 3.13 -14.32 -19.55
CA LEU A 10 3.73 -13.30 -20.41
C LEU A 10 3.47 -13.58 -21.90
N SER A 11 3.14 -12.52 -22.65
CA SER A 11 3.07 -12.58 -24.11
C SER A 11 4.46 -12.63 -24.74
N ALA A 12 4.55 -13.08 -26.00
CA ALA A 12 5.81 -13.19 -26.74
C ALA A 12 6.61 -11.87 -26.76
N PHE A 13 5.94 -10.72 -26.91
CA PHE A 13 6.60 -9.41 -26.86
C PHE A 13 7.26 -9.13 -25.50
N ARG A 14 6.62 -9.51 -24.39
CA ARG A 14 7.19 -9.32 -23.04
C ARG A 14 8.38 -10.24 -22.80
N ILE A 15 8.30 -11.49 -23.27
CA ILE A 15 9.43 -12.44 -23.25
C ILE A 15 10.62 -11.87 -24.03
N ASN A 16 10.42 -11.44 -25.28
CA ASN A 16 11.49 -10.87 -26.10
C ASN A 16 12.12 -9.63 -25.46
N LYS A 17 11.33 -8.79 -24.79
CA LYS A 17 11.83 -7.62 -24.05
C LYS A 17 12.74 -8.02 -22.89
N LEU A 18 12.40 -9.08 -22.14
CA LEU A 18 13.24 -9.59 -21.05
C LEU A 18 14.53 -10.21 -21.60
N LEU A 19 14.45 -11.04 -22.64
CA LEU A 19 15.63 -11.61 -23.31
C LEU A 19 16.59 -10.51 -23.81
N ALA A 20 16.06 -9.45 -24.41
CA ALA A 20 16.86 -8.30 -24.84
C ALA A 20 17.54 -7.56 -23.68
N ARG A 21 16.88 -7.46 -22.51
CA ARG A 21 17.49 -6.87 -21.30
C ARG A 21 18.60 -7.75 -20.75
N PHE A 22 18.38 -9.06 -20.65
CA PHE A 22 19.42 -10.00 -20.24
C PHE A 22 20.64 -9.93 -21.16
N GLN A 23 20.41 -9.90 -22.48
CA GLN A 23 21.48 -9.74 -23.45
C GLN A 23 22.25 -8.42 -23.26
N ALA A 24 21.54 -7.30 -23.07
CA ALA A 24 22.17 -5.99 -22.83
C ALA A 24 23.01 -5.95 -21.53
N ALA A 25 22.65 -6.77 -20.53
CA ALA A 25 23.39 -6.94 -19.29
C ALA A 25 24.47 -8.03 -19.35
N ASN A 26 24.74 -8.62 -20.52
CA ASN A 26 25.67 -9.75 -20.71
C ASN A 26 25.31 -11.01 -19.90
N LEU A 27 24.00 -11.27 -19.73
CA LEU A 27 23.46 -12.47 -19.10
C LEU A 27 23.07 -13.47 -20.20
N PRO A 28 23.80 -14.59 -20.40
CA PRO A 28 23.54 -15.58 -21.47
C PRO A 28 22.30 -16.46 -21.20
N VAL A 29 21.12 -15.83 -21.07
CA VAL A 29 19.83 -16.51 -20.97
C VAL A 29 19.36 -16.88 -22.38
N SER A 30 19.14 -18.17 -22.63
CA SER A 30 18.72 -18.69 -23.94
C SER A 30 17.21 -18.68 -24.10
N THR A 31 16.46 -19.05 -23.06
CA THR A 31 15.01 -19.11 -23.09
C THR A 31 14.42 -18.68 -21.74
N LEU A 32 13.20 -18.15 -21.80
CA LEU A 32 12.43 -17.73 -20.63
C LEU A 32 10.97 -18.15 -20.85
N TYR A 33 10.43 -18.87 -19.88
CA TYR A 33 9.00 -19.18 -19.79
C TYR A 33 8.46 -18.71 -18.44
N ALA A 34 7.18 -18.34 -18.37
CA ALA A 34 6.56 -17.86 -17.15
C ALA A 34 5.12 -18.33 -17.03
N GLU A 35 4.72 -18.79 -15.85
CA GLU A 35 3.34 -19.15 -15.51
C GLU A 35 2.91 -18.47 -14.23
N TYR A 36 1.62 -18.16 -14.12
CA TYR A 36 1.05 -17.87 -12.83
C TYR A 36 1.04 -19.13 -11.97
N VAL A 37 1.30 -18.97 -10.68
CA VAL A 37 1.09 -20.00 -9.67
C VAL A 37 0.23 -19.40 -8.57
N HIS A 38 -0.75 -20.15 -8.12
CA HIS A 38 -1.66 -19.73 -7.07
C HIS A 38 -1.42 -20.56 -5.82
N PHE A 39 -1.48 -19.91 -4.68
CA PHE A 39 -1.30 -20.51 -3.37
C PHE A 39 -2.60 -20.33 -2.60
N ALA A 40 -3.23 -21.43 -2.21
CA ALA A 40 -4.44 -21.42 -1.41
C ALA A 40 -4.10 -21.87 0.01
N ASP A 41 -4.21 -20.95 0.96
CA ASP A 41 -4.20 -21.31 2.36
C ASP A 41 -5.61 -21.69 2.81
N LEU A 42 -5.72 -22.83 3.48
CA LEU A 42 -6.98 -23.53 3.73
C LEU A 42 -7.11 -23.86 5.21
N SER A 43 -8.27 -23.58 5.78
CA SER A 43 -8.61 -23.96 7.17
C SER A 43 -8.95 -25.44 7.31
N ALA A 44 -9.40 -26.07 6.22
CA ALA A 44 -9.74 -27.48 6.15
C ALA A 44 -9.56 -28.00 4.71
N PRO A 45 -9.44 -29.32 4.48
CA PRO A 45 -9.41 -29.89 3.14
C PRO A 45 -10.67 -29.55 2.34
N LEU A 46 -10.50 -29.30 1.04
CA LEU A 46 -11.61 -29.10 0.11
C LEU A 46 -12.24 -30.46 -0.28
N SER A 47 -13.55 -30.47 -0.49
CA SER A 47 -14.22 -31.59 -1.17
C SER A 47 -13.76 -31.68 -2.64
N GLY A 48 -14.10 -32.78 -3.32
CA GLY A 48 -13.79 -32.92 -4.75
C GLY A 48 -14.39 -31.80 -5.60
N ASP A 49 -15.66 -31.48 -5.36
CA ASP A 49 -16.41 -30.43 -6.08
C ASP A 49 -15.88 -29.02 -5.76
N ASP A 50 -15.54 -28.76 -4.49
CA ASP A 50 -14.95 -27.48 -4.08
C ASP A 50 -13.57 -27.28 -4.70
N ARG A 51 -12.77 -28.35 -4.78
CA ARG A 51 -11.45 -28.32 -5.40
C ARG A 51 -11.54 -28.05 -6.90
N GLU A 52 -12.50 -28.67 -7.59
CA GLU A 52 -12.77 -28.40 -9.00
C GLU A 52 -13.25 -26.96 -9.21
N SER A 53 -14.13 -26.47 -8.33
CA SER A 53 -14.61 -25.08 -8.35
C SER A 53 -13.45 -24.09 -8.17
N LEU A 54 -12.56 -24.32 -7.20
CA LEU A 54 -11.38 -23.49 -6.99
C LEU A 54 -10.44 -23.52 -8.21
N ALA A 55 -10.16 -24.71 -8.75
CA ALA A 55 -9.34 -24.86 -9.95
C ALA A 55 -9.95 -24.10 -11.16
N ARG A 56 -11.27 -24.11 -11.28
CA ARG A 56 -11.99 -23.36 -12.33
C ARG A 56 -11.91 -21.84 -12.13
N LEU A 57 -12.05 -21.35 -10.89
CA LEU A 57 -11.88 -19.92 -10.57
C LEU A 57 -10.48 -19.41 -10.94
N LEU A 58 -9.46 -20.24 -10.74
CA LEU A 58 -8.06 -19.91 -10.99
C LEU A 58 -7.63 -20.13 -12.46
N LYS A 59 -8.56 -20.54 -13.33
CA LYS A 59 -8.35 -20.61 -14.78
C LYS A 59 -8.88 -19.36 -15.46
N TYR A 60 -8.00 -18.38 -15.65
CA TYR A 60 -8.31 -17.09 -16.29
C TYR A 60 -7.15 -16.58 -17.16
N GLY A 61 -7.39 -15.49 -17.86
CA GLY A 61 -6.40 -14.81 -18.70
C GLY A 61 -6.42 -15.26 -20.17
N PRO A 62 -5.51 -14.73 -21.00
CA PRO A 62 -5.42 -15.09 -22.41
C PRO A 62 -4.98 -16.54 -22.61
N ASN A 63 -5.50 -17.19 -23.64
CA ASN A 63 -5.09 -18.54 -24.06
C ASN A 63 -3.73 -18.48 -24.78
N LEU A 64 -2.66 -18.35 -24.01
CA LEU A 64 -1.29 -18.45 -24.50
C LEU A 64 -0.85 -19.92 -24.57
N SER A 65 0.11 -20.23 -25.44
CA SER A 65 0.68 -21.57 -25.55
C SER A 65 1.35 -21.97 -24.23
N SER A 66 0.90 -23.08 -23.66
CA SER A 66 1.54 -23.69 -22.50
C SER A 66 2.78 -24.48 -22.95
N HIS A 67 3.82 -24.43 -22.15
CA HIS A 67 5.06 -25.18 -22.37
C HIS A 67 5.37 -26.03 -21.15
N THR A 68 6.00 -27.18 -21.36
CA THR A 68 6.56 -27.97 -20.25
C THR A 68 7.69 -27.16 -19.61
N PRO A 69 7.65 -26.90 -18.28
CA PRO A 69 8.69 -26.14 -17.63
C PRO A 69 10.08 -26.79 -17.75
N THR A 70 11.08 -26.01 -18.16
CA THR A 70 12.48 -26.41 -18.26
C THR A 70 13.40 -25.29 -17.78
N GLY A 71 14.59 -25.64 -17.26
CA GLY A 71 15.52 -24.67 -16.68
C GLY A 71 15.31 -24.41 -15.19
N LYS A 72 15.94 -23.34 -14.69
CA LYS A 72 15.93 -22.97 -13.26
C LYS A 72 14.65 -22.20 -12.92
N LEU A 73 13.98 -22.60 -11.84
CA LEU A 73 12.83 -21.88 -11.29
C LEU A 73 13.29 -20.63 -10.53
N LEU A 74 12.66 -19.50 -10.82
CA LEU A 74 12.65 -18.29 -10.00
C LEU A 74 11.18 -17.91 -9.77
N LEU A 75 10.68 -18.17 -8.57
CA LEU A 75 9.32 -17.84 -8.19
C LEU A 75 9.28 -16.41 -7.63
N VAL A 76 8.59 -15.51 -8.31
CA VAL A 76 8.35 -14.15 -7.84
C VAL A 76 6.99 -14.06 -7.15
N THR A 77 6.96 -13.56 -5.93
CA THR A 77 5.74 -13.36 -5.12
C THR A 77 5.77 -12.00 -4.44
N PRO A 78 4.65 -11.52 -3.86
CA PRO A 78 4.72 -10.46 -2.85
C PRO A 78 5.72 -10.80 -1.74
N ARG A 79 6.31 -9.78 -1.11
CA ARG A 79 7.21 -9.99 0.04
C ARG A 79 6.45 -10.62 1.21
N PRO A 80 7.03 -11.59 1.94
CA PRO A 80 6.45 -12.08 3.19
C PRO A 80 6.09 -10.94 4.15
N GLY A 81 4.94 -11.06 4.81
CA GLY A 81 4.38 -9.99 5.65
C GLY A 81 3.52 -8.97 4.89
N THR A 82 3.36 -9.12 3.57
CA THR A 82 2.42 -8.33 2.76
C THR A 82 1.31 -9.21 2.18
N ILE A 83 0.18 -8.59 1.84
CA ILE A 83 -0.96 -9.23 1.17
C ILE A 83 -1.26 -8.42 -0.08
N SER A 84 -1.24 -9.05 -1.26
CA SER A 84 -1.49 -8.32 -2.50
C SER A 84 -2.95 -7.89 -2.63
N PRO A 85 -3.28 -6.79 -3.33
CA PRO A 85 -4.67 -6.46 -3.66
C PRO A 85 -5.36 -7.54 -4.50
N TRP A 86 -4.59 -8.37 -5.22
CA TRP A 86 -5.10 -9.55 -5.90
C TRP A 86 -5.59 -10.58 -4.88
N SER A 87 -4.82 -10.82 -3.82
CA SER A 87 -5.15 -11.75 -2.74
C SER A 87 -6.49 -11.42 -2.09
N SER A 88 -6.73 -10.16 -1.71
CA SER A 88 -7.99 -9.73 -1.12
C SER A 88 -9.17 -10.05 -2.03
N LYS A 89 -9.13 -9.59 -3.30
CA LYS A 89 -10.24 -9.79 -4.24
C LYS A 89 -10.44 -11.24 -4.64
N ALA A 90 -9.36 -12.01 -4.81
CA ALA A 90 -9.45 -13.43 -5.14
C ALA A 90 -10.06 -14.23 -3.98
N THR A 91 -9.69 -13.89 -2.75
CA THR A 91 -10.25 -14.49 -1.54
C THR A 91 -11.74 -14.16 -1.41
N ASP A 92 -12.14 -12.90 -1.65
CA ASP A 92 -13.56 -12.50 -1.67
C ASP A 92 -14.36 -13.27 -2.73
N ILE A 93 -13.80 -13.46 -3.94
CA ILE A 93 -14.43 -14.27 -4.99
C ILE A 93 -14.62 -15.72 -4.52
N ALA A 94 -13.60 -16.31 -3.90
CA ALA A 94 -13.70 -17.67 -3.38
C ALA A 94 -14.81 -17.80 -2.33
N HIS A 95 -14.90 -16.84 -1.38
CA HIS A 95 -15.96 -16.81 -0.37
C HIS A 95 -17.35 -16.62 -0.99
N ASN A 96 -17.49 -15.71 -1.96
CA ASN A 96 -18.75 -15.49 -2.67
C ASN A 96 -19.17 -16.69 -3.54
N CYS A 97 -18.24 -17.57 -3.89
CA CYS A 97 -18.50 -18.86 -4.52
C CYS A 97 -18.76 -20.00 -3.51
N GLY A 98 -18.85 -19.70 -2.21
CA GLY A 98 -19.14 -20.67 -1.16
C GLY A 98 -17.91 -21.40 -0.60
N LEU A 99 -16.69 -21.07 -1.03
CA LEU A 99 -15.45 -21.73 -0.61
C LEU A 99 -14.92 -21.14 0.70
N SER A 100 -15.72 -21.24 1.77
CA SER A 100 -15.40 -20.69 3.10
C SER A 100 -14.11 -21.24 3.73
N GLN A 101 -13.66 -22.42 3.29
CA GLN A 101 -12.43 -23.06 3.76
C GLN A 101 -11.17 -22.31 3.31
N VAL A 102 -11.26 -21.53 2.22
CA VAL A 102 -10.16 -20.70 1.71
C VAL A 102 -9.92 -19.55 2.69
N LEU A 103 -8.83 -19.63 3.45
CA LEU A 103 -8.43 -18.55 4.37
C LEU A 103 -7.87 -17.36 3.58
N ARG A 104 -7.03 -17.66 2.58
CA ARG A 104 -6.46 -16.66 1.69
C ARG A 104 -5.93 -17.29 0.42
N LEU A 105 -6.15 -16.63 -0.71
CA LEU A 105 -5.47 -16.91 -1.97
C LEU A 105 -4.34 -15.93 -2.18
N GLU A 106 -3.19 -16.37 -2.69
CA GLU A 106 -2.14 -15.49 -3.20
C GLU A 106 -1.64 -15.98 -4.56
N ARG A 107 -0.98 -15.09 -5.32
CA ARG A 107 -0.45 -15.38 -6.65
C ARG A 107 1.02 -15.02 -6.74
N GLY A 108 1.79 -15.91 -7.36
CA GLY A 108 3.14 -15.65 -7.83
C GLY A 108 3.26 -15.83 -9.35
N VAL A 109 4.45 -15.53 -9.86
CA VAL A 109 4.88 -15.84 -11.22
C VAL A 109 6.10 -16.76 -11.13
N ALA A 110 5.93 -17.99 -11.61
CA ALA A 110 7.02 -18.94 -11.74
C ALA A 110 7.75 -18.71 -13.07
N TYR A 111 8.95 -18.15 -13.02
CA TYR A 111 9.83 -18.05 -14.17
C TYR A 111 10.70 -19.29 -14.29
N TYR A 112 10.80 -19.82 -15.49
CA TYR A 112 11.65 -20.94 -15.86
C TYR A 112 12.71 -20.43 -16.84
N VAL A 113 13.95 -20.36 -16.37
CA VAL A 113 15.07 -19.71 -17.06
C VAL A 113 16.08 -20.76 -17.51
N GLU A 114 16.34 -20.84 -18.80
CA GLU A 114 17.48 -21.62 -19.32
C GLU A 114 18.64 -20.69 -19.64
N ALA A 115 19.82 -21.05 -19.15
CA ALA A 115 21.06 -20.35 -19.43
C ALA A 115 22.21 -21.35 -19.46
N SER A 116 23.16 -21.17 -20.39
CA SER A 116 24.27 -22.11 -20.62
C SER A 116 25.30 -22.14 -19.50
N SER A 117 25.60 -20.96 -18.93
CA SER A 117 26.50 -20.80 -17.79
C SER A 117 26.28 -19.44 -17.13
N LEU A 118 25.65 -19.42 -15.96
CA LEU A 118 25.55 -18.25 -15.10
C LEU A 118 26.18 -18.59 -13.74
N ASN A 119 27.03 -17.71 -13.23
CA ASN A 119 27.48 -17.78 -11.84
C ASN A 119 26.40 -17.22 -10.88
N ASP A 120 26.64 -17.30 -9.57
CA ASP A 120 25.65 -16.89 -8.56
C ASP A 120 25.34 -15.38 -8.58
N GLU A 121 26.33 -14.55 -8.90
CA GLU A 121 26.15 -13.10 -9.05
C GLU A 121 25.24 -12.80 -10.25
N GLN A 122 25.48 -13.46 -11.37
CA GLN A 122 24.66 -13.33 -12.57
C GLN A 122 23.24 -13.86 -12.35
N TRP A 123 23.06 -14.93 -11.58
CA TRP A 123 21.72 -15.38 -11.16
C TRP A 123 21.00 -14.34 -10.31
N SER A 124 21.73 -13.63 -9.45
CA SER A 124 21.18 -12.54 -8.65
C SER A 124 20.75 -11.36 -9.53
N GLN A 125 21.51 -11.05 -10.59
CA GLN A 125 21.14 -10.05 -11.59
C GLN A 125 19.90 -10.46 -12.41
N VAL A 126 19.81 -11.74 -12.81
CA VAL A 126 18.59 -12.27 -13.47
C VAL A 126 17.38 -12.11 -12.55
N ALA A 127 17.50 -12.48 -11.28
CA ALA A 127 16.41 -12.33 -10.31
C ALA A 127 16.01 -10.85 -10.13
N ALA A 128 16.99 -9.93 -10.08
CA ALA A 128 16.74 -8.49 -9.94
C ALA A 128 15.97 -7.88 -11.12
N GLU A 129 16.13 -8.41 -12.33
CA GLU A 129 15.37 -7.96 -13.52
C GLU A 129 13.92 -8.48 -13.56
N LEU A 130 13.60 -9.52 -12.77
CA LEU A 130 12.31 -10.21 -12.81
C LEU A 130 11.31 -9.77 -11.74
N HIS A 131 11.72 -8.96 -10.76
CA HIS A 131 10.85 -8.53 -9.66
C HIS A 131 11.05 -7.06 -9.28
N ASP A 132 10.04 -6.47 -8.66
CA ASP A 132 10.17 -5.20 -7.97
C ASP A 132 10.64 -5.42 -6.52
N ARG A 133 11.89 -5.04 -6.23
CA ARG A 133 12.47 -5.14 -4.88
C ARG A 133 11.65 -4.45 -3.77
N MET A 134 10.82 -3.45 -4.12
CA MET A 134 10.00 -2.72 -3.15
C MET A 134 8.73 -3.50 -2.76
N MET A 135 8.30 -4.48 -3.55
CA MET A 135 7.02 -5.16 -3.38
C MET A 135 7.12 -6.68 -3.34
N GLU A 136 8.15 -7.24 -3.98
CA GLU A 136 8.24 -8.65 -4.29
C GLU A 136 9.51 -9.30 -3.71
N SER A 137 9.51 -10.63 -3.66
CA SER A 137 10.66 -11.48 -3.32
C SER A 137 10.79 -12.60 -4.33
N VAL A 138 11.99 -13.16 -4.42
CA VAL A 138 12.31 -14.28 -5.31
C VAL A 138 12.66 -15.51 -4.49
N PHE A 139 12.01 -16.63 -4.80
CA PHE A 139 12.22 -17.94 -4.18
C PHE A 139 12.69 -18.97 -5.21
N GLY A 140 13.35 -20.03 -4.72
CA GLY A 140 13.89 -21.10 -5.56
C GLY A 140 12.94 -22.28 -5.74
N ALA A 141 11.92 -22.40 -4.89
CA ALA A 141 10.95 -23.49 -4.92
C ALA A 141 9.51 -22.98 -4.74
N LEU A 142 8.52 -23.74 -5.24
CA LEU A 142 7.10 -23.36 -5.12
C LEU A 142 6.61 -23.46 -3.68
N GLU A 143 7.14 -24.42 -2.94
CA GLU A 143 6.81 -24.70 -1.55
C GLU A 143 7.17 -23.52 -0.64
N GLU A 144 8.18 -22.71 -0.99
CA GLU A 144 8.54 -21.50 -0.25
C GLU A 144 7.43 -20.43 -0.24
N GLY A 145 6.41 -20.57 -1.10
CA GLY A 145 5.17 -19.79 -1.03
C GLY A 145 4.45 -19.92 0.32
N GLU A 146 4.74 -20.95 1.13
CA GLU A 146 4.23 -21.10 2.49
C GLU A 146 4.58 -19.90 3.40
N LYS A 147 5.74 -19.26 3.16
CA LYS A 147 6.22 -18.08 3.91
C LYS A 147 5.27 -16.89 3.80
N LEU A 148 4.43 -16.86 2.77
CA LEU A 148 3.43 -15.82 2.58
C LEU A 148 2.31 -15.91 3.62
N PHE A 149 2.09 -17.08 4.22
CA PHE A 149 0.97 -17.40 5.12
C PHE A 149 1.39 -17.63 6.58
N ALA A 150 2.55 -17.12 6.99
CA ALA A 150 2.98 -17.23 8.37
C ALA A 150 1.97 -16.57 9.33
N HIS A 151 1.51 -17.34 10.33
CA HIS A 151 0.67 -16.84 11.41
C HIS A 151 1.57 -16.37 12.55
N HIS A 152 1.37 -15.12 12.97
CA HIS A 152 2.12 -14.51 14.07
C HIS A 152 1.19 -14.26 15.25
N GLN A 153 1.70 -14.40 16.47
CA GLN A 153 0.99 -13.99 17.66
C GLN A 153 1.01 -12.46 17.78
N PRO A 154 -0.06 -11.81 18.28
CA PRO A 154 -0.05 -10.38 18.54
C PRO A 154 1.12 -9.97 19.43
N THR A 155 1.94 -9.02 18.97
CA THR A 155 3.04 -8.46 19.77
C THR A 155 2.47 -7.58 20.89
N PRO A 156 2.93 -7.73 22.14
CA PRO A 156 2.47 -6.88 23.24
C PRO A 156 2.96 -5.44 23.10
N VAL A 157 2.24 -4.51 23.72
CA VAL A 157 2.62 -3.09 23.81
C VAL A 157 3.97 -2.93 24.52
N THR A 158 4.80 -1.98 24.07
CA THR A 158 6.06 -1.65 24.74
C THR A 158 5.94 -0.34 25.50
N SER A 159 6.23 -0.36 26.81
CA SER A 159 6.34 0.86 27.60
C SER A 159 7.73 1.49 27.44
N VAL A 160 7.81 2.82 27.35
CA VAL A 160 9.07 3.58 27.31
C VAL A 160 9.35 4.10 28.71
N ASP A 161 10.49 3.69 29.28
CA ASP A 161 10.77 3.86 30.71
C ASP A 161 11.23 5.28 31.10
N LEU A 162 10.32 6.25 30.98
CA LEU A 162 10.54 7.63 31.39
C LEU A 162 10.76 7.79 32.89
N LEU A 163 10.03 7.05 33.73
CA LEU A 163 10.13 7.15 35.18
C LEU A 163 11.46 6.59 35.71
N GLY A 164 12.00 5.53 35.09
CA GLY A 164 13.27 4.93 35.47
C GLY A 164 14.49 5.60 34.83
N LEU A 165 14.41 6.00 33.55
CA LEU A 165 15.55 6.50 32.78
C LEU A 165 15.48 8.00 32.46
N GLY A 166 14.42 8.68 32.88
CA GLY A 166 14.22 10.09 32.62
C GLY A 166 14.13 10.41 31.12
N ARG A 167 14.52 11.63 30.75
CA ARG A 167 14.47 12.14 29.37
C ARG A 167 15.13 11.21 28.34
N GLN A 168 16.20 10.52 28.73
CA GLN A 168 16.94 9.64 27.82
C GLN A 168 16.06 8.55 27.22
N ALA A 169 15.07 8.04 27.96
CA ALA A 169 14.10 7.07 27.45
C ALA A 169 13.35 7.58 26.22
N LEU A 170 12.99 8.87 26.22
CA LEU A 170 12.27 9.51 25.12
C LEU A 170 13.19 9.78 23.93
N ILE A 171 14.46 10.14 24.18
CA ILE A 171 15.47 10.32 23.13
C ILE A 171 15.73 8.99 22.41
N ASP A 172 15.91 7.92 23.18
CA ASP A 172 16.14 6.58 22.63
C ASP A 172 14.91 6.08 21.87
N ALA A 173 13.70 6.33 22.41
CA ALA A 173 12.45 6.01 21.71
C ALA A 173 12.28 6.82 20.42
N ASN A 174 12.62 8.12 20.43
CA ASN A 174 12.58 8.99 19.26
C ASN A 174 13.43 8.43 18.11
N LEU A 175 14.66 8.00 18.41
CA LEU A 175 15.56 7.41 17.41
C LEU A 175 15.09 6.01 16.96
N ARG A 176 14.77 5.13 17.92
CA ARG A 176 14.39 3.74 17.64
C ARG A 176 13.10 3.63 16.82
N LEU A 177 12.11 4.48 17.12
CA LEU A 177 10.80 4.47 16.47
C LEU A 177 10.72 5.43 15.28
N GLY A 178 11.75 6.27 15.07
CA GLY A 178 11.77 7.27 14.00
C GLY A 178 10.72 8.36 14.15
N LEU A 179 10.51 8.86 15.37
CA LEU A 179 9.42 9.80 15.69
C LEU A 179 9.69 11.23 15.20
N ALA A 180 10.95 11.57 14.93
CA ALA A 180 11.40 12.89 14.47
C ALA A 180 10.90 14.07 15.34
N LEU A 181 10.83 13.86 16.66
CA LEU A 181 10.42 14.87 17.64
C LEU A 181 11.50 15.94 17.82
N ALA A 182 11.07 17.20 17.89
CA ALA A 182 11.91 18.32 18.30
C ALA A 182 12.12 18.33 19.82
N ASP A 183 13.13 19.08 20.30
CA ASP A 183 13.48 19.11 21.73
C ASP A 183 12.34 19.60 22.62
N ASP A 184 11.55 20.57 22.15
CA ASP A 184 10.38 21.11 22.84
C ASP A 184 9.19 20.12 22.84
N GLU A 185 9.06 19.29 21.81
CA GLU A 185 8.08 18.19 21.78
C GLU A 185 8.46 17.08 22.76
N ILE A 186 9.76 16.78 22.90
CA ILE A 186 10.26 15.85 23.91
C ILE A 186 10.03 16.42 25.32
N ASP A 187 10.29 17.72 25.54
CA ASP A 187 9.98 18.42 26.81
C ASP A 187 8.49 18.30 27.14
N TYR A 188 7.62 18.58 26.16
CA TYR A 188 6.17 18.48 26.32
C TYR A 188 5.73 17.08 26.75
N LEU A 189 6.25 16.04 26.09
CA LEU A 189 5.92 14.65 26.41
C LEU A 189 6.46 14.26 27.80
N GLN A 190 7.70 14.64 28.12
CA GLN A 190 8.28 14.42 29.42
C GLN A 190 7.40 14.99 30.53
N ASP A 191 7.02 16.26 30.43
CA ASP A 191 6.15 16.93 31.39
C ASP A 191 4.77 16.28 31.49
N ALA A 192 4.17 15.92 30.35
CA ALA A 192 2.85 15.30 30.31
C ALA A 192 2.84 13.96 31.05
N PHE A 193 3.79 13.07 30.76
CA PHE A 193 3.83 11.74 31.36
C PHE A 193 4.34 11.75 32.81
N GLN A 194 5.21 12.71 33.18
CA GLN A 194 5.54 12.96 34.58
C GLN A 194 4.32 13.41 35.40
N LYS A 195 3.50 14.32 34.86
CA LYS A 195 2.24 14.74 35.50
C LYS A 195 1.24 13.60 35.64
N LEU A 196 1.18 12.70 34.65
CA LEU A 196 0.33 11.50 34.70
C LEU A 196 0.87 10.42 35.64
N GLY A 197 2.11 10.54 36.11
CA GLY A 197 2.72 9.58 37.03
C GLY A 197 2.90 8.18 36.45
N ARG A 198 3.03 8.05 35.12
CA ARG A 198 3.21 6.76 34.44
C ARG A 198 4.12 6.87 33.22
N ASN A 199 4.68 5.75 32.81
CA ASN A 199 5.41 5.64 31.55
C ASN A 199 4.48 5.79 30.33
N PRO A 200 4.92 6.45 29.26
CA PRO A 200 4.25 6.38 27.97
C PRO A 200 4.39 4.99 27.34
N ASN A 201 3.37 4.57 26.61
CA ASN A 201 3.47 3.45 25.68
C ASN A 201 4.02 3.94 24.33
N ASP A 202 4.71 3.05 23.62
CA ASP A 202 5.20 3.28 22.25
C ASP A 202 4.13 3.84 21.31
N ILE A 203 2.92 3.27 21.35
CA ILE A 203 1.77 3.71 20.54
C ILE A 203 1.32 5.14 20.86
N GLU A 204 1.43 5.59 22.11
CA GLU A 204 1.06 6.95 22.51
C GLU A 204 2.06 7.97 21.95
N LEU A 205 3.36 7.62 21.99
CA LEU A 205 4.41 8.45 21.40
C LEU A 205 4.31 8.49 19.88
N TYR A 206 4.04 7.35 19.25
CA TYR A 206 3.87 7.26 17.79
C TYR A 206 2.66 8.08 17.33
N MET A 207 1.53 7.95 18.02
CA MET A 207 0.34 8.76 17.76
C MET A 207 0.64 10.26 17.87
N PHE A 208 1.32 10.67 18.94
CA PHE A 208 1.69 12.08 19.14
C PHE A 208 2.61 12.59 18.03
N ALA A 209 3.63 11.81 17.67
CA ALA A 209 4.58 12.17 16.62
C ALA A 209 3.89 12.35 15.26
N GLN A 210 3.01 11.42 14.88
CA GLN A 210 2.27 11.52 13.62
C GLN A 210 1.37 12.78 13.60
N ALA A 211 0.63 13.03 14.68
CA ALA A 211 -0.27 14.18 14.78
C ALA A 211 0.46 15.54 14.78
N ASN A 212 1.70 15.59 15.27
CA ASN A 212 2.52 16.79 15.36
C ASN A 212 3.59 16.89 14.27
N SER A 213 3.59 15.97 13.30
CA SER A 213 4.43 16.09 12.10
C SER A 213 4.12 17.38 11.34
N GLU A 214 5.10 17.89 10.57
CA GLU A 214 4.90 19.06 9.71
C GLU A 214 3.69 18.86 8.77
N HIS A 215 3.62 17.68 8.15
CA HIS A 215 2.57 17.30 7.20
C HIS A 215 1.16 17.36 7.81
N CYS A 216 0.99 16.93 9.06
CA CYS A 216 -0.32 16.93 9.71
C CYS A 216 -0.65 18.30 10.34
N ARG A 217 0.32 18.91 11.02
CA ARG A 217 0.11 20.12 11.82
C ARG A 217 0.21 21.40 11.01
N HIS A 218 0.78 21.34 9.79
CA HIS A 218 0.98 22.47 8.90
C HIS A 218 1.69 23.63 9.62
N LYS A 219 2.79 23.31 10.34
CA LYS A 219 3.52 24.25 11.21
C LYS A 219 3.97 25.48 10.44
N ILE A 220 4.56 25.30 9.26
CA ILE A 220 5.07 26.37 8.38
C ILE A 220 3.94 27.30 7.94
N PHE A 221 2.79 26.74 7.54
CA PHE A 221 1.64 27.53 7.08
C PHE A 221 1.02 28.41 8.17
N ASN A 222 1.20 28.03 9.44
CA ASN A 222 0.69 28.75 10.60
C ASN A 222 1.75 29.62 11.31
N ALA A 223 3.02 29.57 10.88
CA ALA A 223 4.12 30.27 11.52
C ALA A 223 4.01 31.80 11.37
N ASP A 224 4.64 32.50 12.32
CA ASP A 224 5.04 33.90 12.17
C ASP A 224 6.26 33.98 11.24
N TRP A 225 6.35 35.05 10.45
CA TRP A 225 7.44 35.24 9.48
C TRP A 225 8.19 36.53 9.74
N VAL A 226 9.52 36.50 9.55
CA VAL A 226 10.39 37.67 9.46
C VAL A 226 11.13 37.55 8.13
N ILE A 227 10.97 38.52 7.24
CA ILE A 227 11.57 38.54 5.90
C ILE A 227 12.44 39.79 5.82
N ASP A 228 13.72 39.61 5.49
CA ASP A 228 14.71 40.70 5.39
C ASP A 228 14.77 41.60 6.64
N GLY A 229 14.56 41.01 7.83
CA GLY A 229 14.56 41.70 9.12
C GLY A 229 13.21 42.31 9.52
N GLU A 230 12.18 42.23 8.66
CA GLU A 230 10.86 42.79 8.94
C GLU A 230 9.83 41.73 9.31
N LYS A 231 9.18 41.90 10.47
CA LYS A 231 8.10 41.02 10.93
C LYS A 231 6.87 41.18 10.03
N GLN A 232 6.37 40.06 9.54
CA GLN A 232 5.19 40.00 8.68
C GLN A 232 3.90 39.92 9.51
N PRO A 233 2.81 40.59 9.08
CA PRO A 233 1.59 40.72 9.89
C PRO A 233 0.66 39.50 9.83
N LYS A 234 0.88 38.54 8.92
CA LYS A 234 0.02 37.39 8.69
C LYS A 234 0.85 36.13 8.42
N SER A 235 0.37 34.99 8.89
CA SER A 235 0.85 33.68 8.43
C SER A 235 0.41 33.41 6.99
N LEU A 236 1.03 32.43 6.33
CA LEU A 236 0.64 31.99 4.99
C LEU A 236 -0.84 31.61 4.94
N PHE A 237 -1.31 30.81 5.90
CA PHE A 237 -2.72 30.39 5.93
C PHE A 237 -3.69 31.55 6.17
N LYS A 238 -3.30 32.57 6.95
CA LYS A 238 -4.11 33.78 7.13
C LYS A 238 -4.16 34.64 5.87
N MET A 239 -3.11 34.64 5.04
CA MET A 239 -3.14 35.25 3.71
C MET A 239 -4.08 34.50 2.77
N ILE A 240 -4.08 33.16 2.79
CA ILE A 240 -5.05 32.36 2.02
C ILE A 240 -6.48 32.62 2.48
N LYS A 241 -6.76 32.60 3.78
CA LYS A 241 -8.10 32.90 4.32
C LYS A 241 -8.61 34.30 3.98
N ASN A 242 -7.70 35.24 3.66
CA ASN A 242 -8.09 36.57 3.24
C ASN A 242 -8.87 36.59 1.92
N THR A 243 -8.67 35.60 1.03
CA THR A 243 -9.43 35.52 -0.22
C THR A 243 -10.91 35.26 0.08
N PHE A 244 -11.22 34.36 1.02
CA PHE A 244 -12.57 34.10 1.48
C PHE A 244 -13.17 35.27 2.28
N GLU A 245 -12.37 35.98 3.10
CA GLU A 245 -12.82 37.22 3.76
C GLU A 245 -13.23 38.31 2.77
N LYS A 246 -12.65 38.33 1.57
CA LYS A 246 -12.93 39.32 0.52
C LYS A 246 -14.02 38.89 -0.44
N THR A 247 -14.14 37.60 -0.70
CA THR A 247 -15.09 37.04 -1.65
C THR A 247 -15.69 35.75 -1.07
N PRO A 248 -16.70 35.89 -0.19
CA PRO A 248 -17.40 34.75 0.38
C PRO A 248 -18.50 34.22 -0.55
N ASP A 249 -18.78 34.92 -1.65
CA ASP A 249 -19.86 34.64 -2.59
C ASP A 249 -19.85 33.17 -3.04
N TYR A 250 -21.01 32.53 -2.96
CA TYR A 250 -21.26 31.13 -3.36
C TYR A 250 -20.54 30.05 -2.55
N VAL A 251 -19.75 30.40 -1.53
CA VAL A 251 -19.02 29.41 -0.72
C VAL A 251 -19.89 28.91 0.43
N LEU A 252 -20.15 27.60 0.47
CA LEU A 252 -20.90 26.93 1.54
C LEU A 252 -19.96 26.41 2.65
N SER A 253 -18.76 25.95 2.27
CA SER A 253 -17.75 25.46 3.22
C SER A 253 -16.33 25.76 2.73
N ALA A 254 -15.51 26.33 3.62
CA ALA A 254 -14.08 26.49 3.44
C ALA A 254 -13.35 26.35 4.78
N TYR A 255 -12.19 25.68 4.79
CA TYR A 255 -11.28 25.55 5.92
C TYR A 255 -11.82 24.85 7.19
N LYS A 256 -12.96 24.16 7.09
CA LYS A 256 -13.62 23.46 8.20
C LYS A 256 -14.00 22.00 7.88
N ASP A 257 -13.47 21.50 6.77
CA ASP A 257 -13.67 20.13 6.29
C ASP A 257 -12.49 19.73 5.39
N ASN A 258 -12.44 18.47 4.98
CA ASN A 258 -11.43 17.93 4.08
C ASN A 258 -11.64 18.34 2.61
N ALA A 259 -12.69 19.08 2.30
CA ALA A 259 -12.96 19.67 0.99
C ALA A 259 -13.62 21.05 1.13
N ALA A 260 -13.47 21.89 0.12
CA ALA A 260 -14.30 23.09 -0.02
C ALA A 260 -15.60 22.74 -0.76
N VAL A 261 -16.67 23.50 -0.50
CA VAL A 261 -17.97 23.32 -1.16
C VAL A 261 -18.50 24.69 -1.58
N MET A 262 -18.94 24.78 -2.84
CA MET A 262 -19.63 25.95 -3.39
C MET A 262 -21.03 25.61 -3.88
N GLU A 263 -21.87 26.64 -4.00
CA GLU A 263 -23.19 26.55 -4.61
C GLU A 263 -23.10 25.92 -6.01
N GLY A 264 -24.16 25.21 -6.39
CA GLY A 264 -24.28 24.51 -7.66
C GLY A 264 -25.59 24.87 -8.33
N SER A 265 -26.26 23.89 -8.91
CA SER A 265 -27.52 24.10 -9.62
C SER A 265 -28.60 23.14 -9.16
N ALA A 266 -29.85 23.59 -9.18
CA ALA A 266 -31.02 22.74 -9.02
C ALA A 266 -31.17 21.81 -10.24
N VAL A 267 -31.02 20.50 -10.04
CA VAL A 267 -31.05 19.46 -11.10
C VAL A 267 -31.76 18.20 -10.61
N GLY A 268 -32.11 17.31 -11.53
CA GLY A 268 -32.57 15.97 -11.17
C GLY A 268 -31.40 15.06 -10.77
N ARG A 269 -31.19 14.84 -9.48
CA ARG A 269 -30.23 13.85 -8.98
C ARG A 269 -30.79 12.44 -9.17
N TYR A 270 -30.07 11.61 -9.91
CA TYR A 270 -30.56 10.29 -10.32
C TYR A 270 -29.89 9.17 -9.51
N PHE A 271 -30.67 8.52 -8.65
CA PHE A 271 -30.22 7.38 -7.85
C PHE A 271 -31.41 6.46 -7.52
N ALA A 272 -31.11 5.24 -7.07
CA ALA A 272 -32.12 4.27 -6.67
C ALA A 272 -32.65 4.58 -5.27
N ASP A 273 -33.97 4.61 -5.13
CA ASP A 273 -34.62 4.74 -3.83
C ASP A 273 -34.35 3.52 -2.94
N HIS A 274 -34.17 3.76 -1.64
CA HIS A 274 -33.78 2.73 -0.68
C HIS A 274 -34.90 1.71 -0.43
N GLU A 275 -36.16 2.13 -0.43
CA GLU A 275 -37.29 1.24 -0.13
C GLU A 275 -37.71 0.40 -1.34
N THR A 276 -37.70 1.00 -2.54
CA THR A 276 -38.21 0.38 -3.76
C THR A 276 -37.13 -0.18 -4.67
N GLY A 277 -35.88 0.26 -4.52
CA GLY A 277 -34.79 -0.07 -5.44
C GLY A 277 -34.96 0.53 -6.84
N ARG A 278 -35.96 1.41 -7.05
CA ARG A 278 -36.25 2.00 -8.35
C ARG A 278 -35.43 3.28 -8.53
N TYR A 279 -34.82 3.44 -9.70
CA TYR A 279 -34.16 4.68 -10.08
C TYR A 279 -35.19 5.74 -10.47
N ASP A 280 -35.04 6.94 -9.92
CA ASP A 280 -35.85 8.11 -10.25
C ASP A 280 -34.99 9.39 -10.17
N PHE A 281 -35.49 10.47 -10.77
CA PHE A 281 -34.91 11.80 -10.65
C PHE A 281 -35.45 12.51 -9.40
N HIS A 282 -34.54 13.09 -8.62
CA HIS A 282 -34.85 13.88 -7.42
C HIS A 282 -34.47 15.33 -7.70
N GLN A 283 -35.44 16.23 -7.81
CA GLN A 283 -35.18 17.64 -8.10
C GLN A 283 -34.64 18.33 -6.83
N GLU A 284 -33.34 18.62 -6.81
CA GLU A 284 -32.63 19.20 -5.66
C GLU A 284 -31.37 19.97 -6.10
N ASP A 285 -30.76 20.73 -5.18
CA ASP A 285 -29.50 21.42 -5.46
C ASP A 285 -28.32 20.43 -5.45
N ALA A 286 -27.66 20.29 -6.60
CA ALA A 286 -26.40 19.56 -6.70
C ALA A 286 -25.23 20.54 -6.52
N HIS A 287 -24.85 20.79 -5.27
CA HIS A 287 -23.66 21.59 -4.92
C HIS A 287 -22.36 20.93 -5.38
N ILE A 288 -21.28 21.71 -5.46
CA ILE A 288 -20.01 21.27 -6.04
C ILE A 288 -18.93 21.30 -4.94
N LEU A 289 -18.35 20.14 -4.67
CA LEU A 289 -17.18 20.02 -3.80
C LEU A 289 -15.89 20.02 -4.61
N MET A 290 -14.79 20.48 -4.01
CA MET A 290 -13.47 20.44 -4.62
C MET A 290 -12.37 20.19 -3.59
N LYS A 291 -11.41 19.35 -3.98
CA LYS A 291 -10.20 19.02 -3.21
C LYS A 291 -9.09 18.64 -4.16
N VAL A 292 -7.87 19.00 -3.80
CA VAL A 292 -6.64 18.55 -4.44
C VAL A 292 -5.67 18.15 -3.34
N GLU A 293 -5.01 17.00 -3.53
CA GLU A 293 -3.92 16.52 -2.67
C GLU A 293 -2.70 16.18 -3.53
N THR A 294 -1.56 15.94 -2.86
CA THR A 294 -0.34 15.47 -3.53
C THR A 294 0.23 14.28 -2.77
N HIS A 295 0.90 13.37 -3.47
CA HIS A 295 1.47 12.15 -2.88
C HIS A 295 2.94 11.96 -3.30
N ASN A 296 3.71 13.04 -3.16
CA ASN A 296 5.03 13.18 -3.80
C ASN A 296 6.07 12.18 -3.27
N HIS A 297 6.26 12.12 -1.95
CA HIS A 297 7.31 11.30 -1.34
C HIS A 297 7.11 9.79 -1.61
N PRO A 298 5.93 9.19 -1.37
CA PRO A 298 5.72 7.77 -1.68
C PRO A 298 5.88 7.45 -3.18
N THR A 299 5.45 8.35 -4.06
CA THR A 299 5.58 8.19 -5.52
C THR A 299 7.05 8.15 -5.97
N ALA A 300 7.93 8.89 -5.29
CA ALA A 300 9.37 8.84 -5.57
C ALA A 300 10.00 7.48 -5.22
N ILE A 301 9.41 6.73 -4.28
CA ILE A 301 9.89 5.41 -3.83
C ILE A 301 9.26 4.28 -4.64
N SER A 302 7.94 4.31 -4.82
CA SER A 302 7.20 3.33 -5.62
C SER A 302 6.07 4.04 -6.36
N PRO A 303 6.24 4.33 -7.66
CA PRO A 303 5.39 5.27 -8.38
C PRO A 303 3.98 4.75 -8.63
N TRP A 304 3.82 3.44 -8.87
CA TRP A 304 2.50 2.85 -9.08
C TRP A 304 1.59 3.02 -7.85
N PRO A 305 1.91 2.47 -6.67
CA PRO A 305 1.05 2.60 -5.51
C PRO A 305 0.98 4.05 -5.05
N GLY A 306 2.07 4.82 -5.14
CA GLY A 306 2.07 6.23 -4.74
C GLY A 306 1.09 7.09 -5.54
N ALA A 307 1.01 6.88 -6.86
CA ALA A 307 0.03 7.56 -7.68
C ALA A 307 -1.40 7.03 -7.45
N ALA A 308 -1.55 5.71 -7.26
CA ALA A 308 -2.85 5.09 -7.02
C ALA A 308 -3.49 5.56 -5.71
N THR A 309 -2.74 5.58 -4.60
CA THR A 309 -3.19 6.08 -3.30
C THR A 309 -3.20 7.60 -3.20
N GLY A 310 -2.56 8.31 -4.14
CA GLY A 310 -2.75 9.75 -4.29
C GLY A 310 -4.10 10.11 -4.93
N SER A 311 -4.66 9.21 -5.74
CA SER A 311 -6.00 9.38 -6.34
C SER A 311 -7.13 8.84 -5.46
N GLY A 312 -6.90 7.72 -4.78
CA GLY A 312 -7.90 7.02 -3.97
C GLY A 312 -8.05 7.64 -2.59
#